data_AF-A0A3R8U263-F1
#
_entry.id   AF-A0A3R8U263-F1
#
_cell.length_a   1.000
_cell.length_b   1.000
_cell.length_c   1.000
_cell.angle_alpha   90.00
_cell.angle_beta   90.00
_cell.angle_gamma   90.00
#
_symmetry.space_group_name_H-M   'P 1'
#
loop_
_entity.id
_entity.type
_entity.pdbx_description
1 polymer ?
#
loop_
_entity_poly.entity_id
_entity_poly.type
_entity_poly.pdbx_seq_one_letter_code
_entity_poly.pdbx_strand_id
1 'polypeptide(L)'
;MDRLLQRYPDASIRMERIIDPNVVGLTDSELDAAAELAEALLDSALMEPFSVVEGLECFNEEPRPIQASELAERAGCAEKEIFFYKGANGDGEPIWFAFRRYLHTADRMKAETQALWRRRKLEQSGMSGESVSVVTLPLTLLAERPAAFD
;
A
#
# COMPACT_ATOMS: atom_id res chain seq x y z
N MET A 1 -10.56 -4.48 -19.27
CA MET A 1 -10.98 -3.22 -18.60
C MET A 1 -12.34 -3.34 -17.93
N ASP A 2 -13.43 -3.63 -18.66
CA ASP A 2 -14.77 -3.77 -18.06
C ASP A 2 -14.85 -4.87 -16.99
N ARG A 3 -14.16 -5.99 -17.19
CA ARG A 3 -14.12 -7.09 -16.21
C ARG A 3 -13.40 -6.70 -14.91
N LEU A 4 -12.30 -5.95 -15.00
CA LEU A 4 -11.54 -5.46 -13.83
C LEU A 4 -12.33 -4.41 -13.06
N LEU A 5 -12.91 -3.42 -13.76
CA LEU A 5 -13.76 -2.40 -13.14
C LEU A 5 -15.06 -2.99 -12.57
N GLN A 6 -15.62 -4.04 -13.18
CA GLN A 6 -16.76 -4.78 -12.62
C GLN A 6 -16.39 -5.56 -11.35
N ARG A 7 -15.21 -6.16 -11.28
CA ARG A 7 -14.76 -6.90 -10.08
C ARG A 7 -14.30 -5.98 -8.95
N TYR A 8 -13.74 -4.82 -9.30
CA TYR A 8 -13.16 -3.86 -8.36
C TYR A 8 -13.70 -2.45 -8.61
N PRO A 9 -15.01 -2.22 -8.36
CA PRO A 9 -15.66 -0.93 -8.67
C PRO A 9 -15.10 0.24 -7.87
N ASP A 10 -14.52 -0.03 -6.71
CA ASP A 10 -13.93 0.97 -5.82
C ASP A 10 -12.42 1.16 -6.02
N ALA A 11 -11.79 0.38 -6.93
CA ALA A 11 -10.37 0.54 -7.23
C ALA A 11 -10.16 1.71 -8.19
N SER A 12 -9.41 2.72 -7.73
CA SER A 12 -8.88 3.77 -8.59
C SER A 12 -7.70 3.23 -9.40
N ILE A 13 -7.98 2.66 -10.58
CA ILE A 13 -6.93 2.25 -11.52
C ILE A 13 -6.48 3.49 -12.30
N ARG A 14 -5.37 4.11 -11.88
CA ARG A 14 -4.70 5.15 -12.69
C ARG A 14 -3.82 4.46 -13.72
N MET A 15 -4.34 4.30 -14.94
CA MET A 15 -3.47 4.10 -16.09
C MET A 15 -2.94 5.46 -16.50
N GLU A 16 -1.72 5.78 -16.08
CA GLU A 16 -0.97 6.75 -16.88
C GLU A 16 -0.89 6.20 -18.29
N ARG A 17 -1.09 7.10 -19.27
CA ARG A 17 -1.03 6.77 -20.70
C ARG A 17 0.22 5.92 -20.90
N ILE A 18 0.07 4.70 -21.43
CA ILE A 18 1.21 3.81 -21.65
C ILE A 18 2.11 4.49 -22.69
N ILE A 19 3.13 5.19 -22.19
CA ILE A 19 4.22 5.78 -22.98
C ILE A 19 5.45 4.86 -22.82
N ASP A 20 5.24 3.59 -22.46
CA ASP A 20 6.32 2.61 -22.43
C ASP A 20 6.63 2.18 -23.88
N PRO A 21 7.82 2.52 -24.42
CA PRO A 21 8.20 2.15 -25.78
C PRO A 21 8.23 0.63 -26.01
N ASN A 22 8.38 -0.15 -24.94
CA ASN A 22 8.39 -1.61 -24.99
C ASN A 22 7.00 -2.21 -25.20
N VAL A 23 5.93 -1.45 -24.90
CA VAL A 23 4.53 -1.89 -25.11
C VAL A 23 4.05 -1.51 -26.51
N VAL A 24 4.56 -0.42 -27.09
CA VAL A 24 4.17 0.07 -28.43
C VAL A 24 4.60 -0.89 -29.56
N GLY A 25 5.59 -1.75 -29.32
CA GLY A 25 6.11 -2.73 -30.28
C GLY A 25 5.47 -4.12 -30.23
N LEU A 26 4.52 -4.35 -29.32
CA LEU A 26 3.90 -5.66 -29.13
C LEU A 26 2.79 -5.92 -30.15
N THR A 27 2.66 -7.18 -30.57
CA THR A 27 1.52 -7.68 -31.35
C THR A 27 0.26 -7.78 -30.48
N ASP A 28 -0.92 -7.82 -31.10
CA ASP A 28 -2.20 -7.96 -30.37
C ASP A 28 -2.21 -9.19 -29.43
N SER A 29 -1.63 -10.32 -29.87
CA SER A 29 -1.51 -11.53 -29.04
C SER A 29 -0.60 -11.36 -27.82
N GLU A 30 0.45 -10.55 -27.94
CA GLU A 30 1.37 -10.26 -26.83
C GLU A 30 0.75 -9.25 -25.85
N LEU A 31 -0.04 -8.30 -26.37
CA LEU A 31 -0.84 -7.39 -25.55
C LEU A 31 -1.91 -8.14 -24.76
N ASP A 32 -2.60 -9.10 -25.38
CA ASP A 32 -3.58 -9.94 -24.70
C ASP A 32 -2.93 -10.80 -23.60
N ALA A 33 -1.77 -11.43 -23.88
CA ALA A 33 -1.04 -12.19 -22.87
C ALA A 33 -0.52 -11.32 -21.71
N ALA A 34 -0.05 -10.10 -22.01
CA ALA A 34 0.36 -9.14 -20.98
C ALA A 34 -0.83 -8.67 -20.14
N ALA A 35 -2.00 -8.48 -20.75
CA ALA A 35 -3.23 -8.13 -20.05
C ALA A 35 -3.71 -9.27 -19.14
N GLU A 36 -3.69 -10.52 -19.61
CA GLU A 36 -4.02 -11.70 -18.80
C GLU A 36 -3.06 -11.86 -17.61
N LEU A 37 -1.76 -11.68 -17.83
CA LEU A 37 -0.76 -11.70 -16.77
C LEU A 37 -0.99 -10.57 -15.76
N ALA A 38 -1.28 -9.35 -16.23
CA ALA A 38 -1.59 -8.22 -15.37
C ALA A 38 -2.86 -8.47 -14.54
N GLU A 39 -3.91 -9.05 -15.13
CA GLU A 39 -5.12 -9.47 -14.42
C GLU A 39 -4.80 -10.51 -13.35
N ALA A 40 -4.00 -11.54 -13.67
CA ALA A 40 -3.61 -12.57 -12.71
C ALA A 40 -2.74 -12.01 -11.56
N LEU A 41 -1.82 -11.09 -11.87
CA LEU A 41 -1.00 -10.41 -10.87
C LEU A 41 -1.84 -9.48 -10.00
N LEU A 42 -2.82 -8.78 -10.56
CA LEU A 42 -3.79 -7.98 -9.81
C LEU A 42 -4.65 -8.85 -8.89
N ASP A 43 -5.17 -9.98 -9.38
CA ASP A 43 -5.96 -10.90 -8.57
C ASP A 43 -5.11 -11.51 -7.44
N SER A 44 -3.84 -11.86 -7.72
CA SER A 44 -2.89 -12.31 -6.69
C SER A 44 -2.55 -11.20 -5.70
N ALA A 45 -2.40 -9.96 -6.17
CA ALA A 45 -2.10 -8.82 -5.33
C ALA A 45 -3.30 -8.43 -4.47
N LEU A 46 -4.53 -8.67 -4.91
CA LEU A 46 -5.76 -8.33 -4.17
C LEU A 46 -6.23 -9.44 -3.22
N MET A 47 -5.41 -10.48 -3.02
CA MET A 47 -5.70 -11.53 -2.05
C MET A 47 -5.44 -11.10 -0.61
N GLU A 48 -6.22 -11.68 0.30
CA GLU A 48 -6.05 -11.51 1.74
C GLU A 48 -4.63 -11.91 2.20
N PRO A 49 -4.12 -11.29 3.28
CA PRO A 49 -4.82 -10.38 4.20
C PRO A 49 -4.80 -8.89 3.80
N PHE A 50 -5.90 -8.20 4.11
CA PHE A 50 -6.06 -6.75 3.94
C PHE A 50 -5.59 -5.99 5.19
N SER A 51 -4.90 -4.89 4.97
CA SER A 51 -4.50 -3.94 6.00
C SER A 51 -5.09 -2.57 5.72
N VAL A 52 -5.65 -1.94 6.74
CA VAL A 52 -6.08 -0.53 6.67
C VAL A 52 -4.95 0.32 7.23
N VAL A 53 -4.36 1.16 6.38
CA VAL A 53 -3.19 1.96 6.71
C VAL A 53 -3.42 3.44 6.46
N GLU A 54 -2.69 4.28 7.16
CA GLU A 54 -2.54 5.71 6.90
C GLU A 54 -1.07 6.01 6.60
N GLY A 55 -0.80 6.62 5.46
CA GLY A 55 0.54 7.12 5.12
C GLY A 55 0.91 8.31 5.98
N LEU A 56 2.07 8.25 6.64
CA LEU A 56 2.56 9.31 7.51
C LEU A 56 3.66 10.13 6.85
N GLU A 57 4.72 9.46 6.37
CA GLU A 57 5.92 10.14 5.90
C GLU A 57 6.71 9.23 4.94
N CYS A 58 7.54 9.84 4.08
CA CYS A 58 8.45 9.13 3.17
C CYS A 58 9.90 9.57 3.44
N PHE A 59 10.84 8.63 3.32
CA PHE A 59 12.26 8.85 3.58
C PHE A 59 13.10 8.30 2.42
N ASN A 60 14.15 9.01 2.04
CA ASN A 60 15.13 8.52 1.07
C ASN A 60 16.19 7.61 1.71
N GLU A 61 16.23 7.58 3.05
CA GLU A 61 17.16 6.78 3.84
C GLU A 61 16.42 5.76 4.70
N GLU A 62 17.13 4.72 5.13
CA GLU A 62 16.58 3.70 6.01
C GLU A 62 16.17 4.29 7.38
N PRO A 63 14.95 4.00 7.86
CA PRO A 63 14.48 4.50 9.13
C PRO A 63 15.35 4.04 10.32
N ARG A 64 15.81 5.00 11.12
CA ARG A 64 16.45 4.81 12.41
C ARG A 64 15.45 4.24 13.42
N PRO A 65 15.90 3.41 14.39
CA PRO A 65 15.01 2.81 15.39
C PRO A 65 14.13 3.81 16.16
N ILE A 66 14.62 5.02 16.44
CA ILE A 66 13.88 6.03 17.18
C ILE A 66 12.72 6.67 16.39
N GLN A 67 12.74 6.59 15.06
CA GLN A 67 11.74 7.26 14.22
C GLN A 67 10.34 6.66 14.38
N ALA A 68 10.22 5.37 14.75
CA ALA A 68 8.93 4.77 15.07
C ALA A 68 8.25 5.50 16.23
N SER A 69 9.00 5.76 17.31
CA SER A 69 8.51 6.46 18.50
C SER A 69 8.17 7.92 18.20
N GLU A 70 9.02 8.63 17.46
CA GLU A 70 8.80 10.04 17.09
C GLU A 70 7.52 10.19 16.23
N LEU A 71 7.32 9.29 15.26
CA LEU A 71 6.12 9.26 14.44
C LEU A 71 4.88 8.89 15.25
N ALA A 72 5.00 7.94 16.18
CA ALA A 72 3.89 7.51 17.03
C ALA A 72 3.40 8.63 17.96
N GLU A 73 4.34 9.38 18.55
CA GLU A 73 4.02 10.55 19.38
C GLU A 73 3.32 11.63 18.56
N ARG A 74 3.89 12.00 17.39
CA ARG A 74 3.29 12.97 16.46
C ARG A 74 1.89 12.56 16.00
N ALA A 75 1.69 11.27 15.72
CA ALA A 75 0.41 10.72 15.25
C ALA A 75 -0.58 10.39 16.38
N GLY A 76 -0.18 10.54 17.65
CA GLY A 76 -1.00 10.20 18.80
C GLY A 76 -1.41 8.72 18.83
N CYS A 77 -0.47 7.81 18.55
CA CYS A 77 -0.70 6.37 18.48
C CYS A 77 0.37 5.58 19.22
N ALA A 78 0.19 4.26 19.33
CA ALA A 78 1.21 3.40 19.91
C ALA A 78 2.32 3.10 18.89
N GLU A 79 3.58 3.01 19.32
CA GLU A 79 4.73 2.70 18.46
C GLU A 79 4.52 1.42 17.62
N LYS A 80 3.91 0.38 18.22
CA LYS A 80 3.57 -0.88 17.53
C LYS A 80 2.57 -0.73 16.37
N GLU A 81 1.91 0.43 16.24
CA GLU A 81 1.04 0.75 15.11
C GLU A 81 1.83 1.33 13.93
N ILE A 82 3.11 1.68 14.09
CA ILE A 82 3.97 2.25 13.05
C ILE A 82 4.73 1.15 12.33
N PHE A 83 4.66 1.18 11.00
CA PHE A 83 5.31 0.23 10.10
C PHE A 83 6.10 0.97 9.05
N PHE A 84 7.27 0.46 8.71
CA PHE A 84 8.07 0.96 7.60
C PHE A 84 8.09 -0.05 6.47
N TYR A 85 7.99 0.44 5.24
CA TYR A 85 8.06 -0.38 4.03
C TYR A 85 9.08 0.21 3.07
N LYS A 86 9.95 -0.64 2.53
CA LYS A 86 10.91 -0.26 1.50
C LYS A 86 10.28 -0.47 0.13
N GLY A 87 10.12 0.60 -0.62
CA GLY A 87 9.78 0.59 -2.04
C GLY A 87 10.91 1.14 -2.90
N ALA A 88 10.55 1.52 -4.12
CA ALA A 88 11.42 2.25 -5.06
C ALA A 88 10.68 3.47 -5.62
N ASN A 89 11.40 4.55 -5.88
CA ASN A 89 10.87 5.73 -6.55
C ASN A 89 10.83 5.52 -8.08
N GLY A 90 10.43 6.55 -8.84
CA GLY A 90 10.34 6.49 -10.30
C GLY A 90 11.67 6.22 -11.02
N ASP A 91 12.80 6.49 -10.36
CA ASP A 91 14.15 6.25 -10.87
C ASP A 91 14.70 4.87 -10.43
N GLY A 92 13.91 4.08 -9.70
CA GLY A 92 14.31 2.79 -9.15
C GLY A 92 15.17 2.88 -7.88
N GLU A 93 15.37 4.08 -7.33
CA GLU A 93 16.12 4.26 -6.09
C GLU A 93 15.26 3.87 -4.87
N PRO A 94 15.88 3.31 -3.81
CA PRO A 94 15.16 2.96 -2.60
C PRO A 94 14.45 4.15 -1.95
N ILE A 95 13.19 3.96 -1.59
CA ILE A 95 12.42 4.92 -0.78
C ILE A 95 11.67 4.17 0.31
N TRP A 96 11.60 4.75 1.50
CA TRP A 96 10.94 4.17 2.66
C TRP A 96 9.65 4.91 2.97
N PHE A 97 8.59 4.17 3.22
CA PHE A 97 7.29 4.70 3.57
C PHE A 97 6.95 4.32 5.00
N ALA A 98 6.56 5.30 5.82
CA ALA A 98 5.99 5.06 7.13
C ALA A 98 4.46 5.06 7.07
N PHE A 99 3.87 4.04 7.68
CA PHE A 99 2.43 3.88 7.79
C PHE A 99 2.02 3.66 9.24
N ARG A 100 0.86 4.19 9.60
CA ARG A 100 0.10 3.69 10.74
C ARG A 100 -0.84 2.58 10.28
N ARG A 101 -0.86 1.43 10.95
CA ARG A 101 -1.82 0.33 10.67
C ARG A 101 -2.97 0.33 11.67
N TYR A 102 -4.20 0.43 11.16
CA TYR A 102 -5.43 0.44 11.95
C TYR A 102 -6.10 -0.93 12.09
N LEU A 103 -5.95 -1.79 11.09
CA LEU A 103 -6.62 -3.08 11.01
C LEU A 103 -5.81 -4.02 10.13
N HIS A 104 -5.84 -5.30 10.47
CA HIS A 104 -5.37 -6.40 9.63
C HIS A 104 -6.44 -7.50 9.64
N THR A 105 -6.92 -7.93 8.48
CA THR A 105 -8.06 -8.84 8.38
C THR A 105 -8.12 -9.57 7.04
N ALA A 106 -8.70 -10.76 7.05
CA ALA A 106 -9.12 -11.50 5.86
C ALA A 106 -10.41 -10.91 5.21
N ASP A 107 -11.21 -10.18 5.99
CA ASP A 107 -12.51 -9.67 5.54
C ASP A 107 -12.35 -8.33 4.80
N ARG A 108 -12.49 -8.35 3.47
CA ARG A 108 -12.43 -7.18 2.61
C ARG A 108 -13.46 -6.11 2.98
N MET A 109 -14.72 -6.49 3.18
CA MET A 109 -15.80 -5.54 3.50
C MET A 109 -15.52 -4.83 4.83
N LYS A 110 -14.97 -5.55 5.79
CA LYS A 110 -14.53 -4.97 7.07
C LYS A 110 -13.38 -3.99 6.88
N ALA A 111 -12.41 -4.31 6.03
CA ALA A 111 -11.30 -3.41 5.70
C ALA A 111 -11.78 -2.12 5.02
N GLU A 112 -12.64 -2.23 4.01
CA GLU A 112 -13.21 -1.07 3.29
C GLU A 112 -14.06 -0.19 4.21
N THR A 113 -14.92 -0.80 5.02
CA THR A 113 -15.74 -0.08 6.00
C THR A 113 -14.85 0.68 6.98
N GLN A 114 -13.82 0.02 7.52
CA GLN A 114 -12.89 0.67 8.44
C GLN A 114 -12.13 1.82 7.78
N ALA A 115 -11.69 1.67 6.53
CA ALA A 115 -11.03 2.74 5.79
C ALA A 115 -11.96 3.96 5.64
N LEU A 116 -13.22 3.76 5.23
CA LEU A 116 -14.21 4.83 5.12
C LEU A 116 -14.43 5.58 6.44
N TRP A 117 -14.55 4.85 7.56
CA TRP A 117 -14.68 5.47 8.89
C TRP A 117 -13.45 6.30 9.26
N ARG A 118 -12.24 5.84 8.92
CA ARG A 118 -11.00 6.54 9.21
C ARG A 118 -10.85 7.81 8.37
N ARG A 119 -11.17 7.74 7.07
CA ARG A 119 -11.20 8.90 6.18
C ARG A 119 -12.09 10.00 6.73
N ARG A 120 -13.35 9.66 7.05
CA ARG A 120 -14.31 10.61 7.65
C ARG A 120 -13.82 11.21 8.96
N LYS A 121 -13.19 10.41 9.82
CA LYS A 121 -12.67 10.88 11.10
C LYS A 121 -11.53 11.89 10.91
N LEU A 122 -10.61 11.66 9.96
CA LEU A 122 -9.55 12.61 9.63
C LEU A 122 -10.11 13.90 9.05
N GLU A 123 -11.06 13.79 8.11
CA GLU A 123 -11.73 14.94 7.49
C GLU A 123 -12.45 15.80 8.54
N GLN A 124 -13.13 15.19 9.51
CA GLN A 124 -13.76 15.89 10.63
C GLN A 124 -12.77 16.60 11.55
N SER A 125 -11.52 16.13 11.60
CA SER A 125 -10.42 16.80 12.32
C SER A 125 -9.68 17.85 11.49
N GLY A 126 -10.12 18.10 10.24
CA GLY A 126 -9.48 19.06 9.32
C GLY A 126 -8.25 18.51 8.58
N MET A 127 -8.03 17.19 8.62
CA MET A 127 -6.94 16.51 7.90
C MET A 127 -7.47 15.82 6.63
N SER A 128 -6.58 15.51 5.68
CA SER A 128 -6.96 14.80 4.46
C SER A 128 -7.25 13.33 4.75
N GLY A 129 -8.42 12.83 4.32
CA GLY A 129 -8.74 11.40 4.35
C GLY A 129 -7.99 10.59 3.30
N GLU A 130 -7.43 11.21 2.26
CA GLU A 130 -6.75 10.52 1.15
C GLU A 130 -5.50 9.72 1.59
N SER A 131 -4.92 10.06 2.75
CA SER A 131 -3.80 9.32 3.33
C SER A 131 -4.18 7.91 3.79
N VAL A 132 -5.48 7.60 3.95
CA VAL A 132 -5.98 6.29 4.40
C VAL A 132 -6.29 5.39 3.21
N SER A 133 -5.69 4.20 3.20
CA SER A 133 -5.85 3.20 2.14
C SER A 133 -6.05 1.79 2.68
N VAL A 134 -6.75 0.95 1.91
CA VAL A 134 -6.75 -0.50 2.09
C VAL A 134 -5.65 -1.06 1.20
N VAL A 135 -4.73 -1.81 1.79
CA VAL A 135 -3.58 -2.39 1.09
C VAL A 135 -3.46 -3.87 1.42
N THR A 136 -3.01 -4.65 0.45
CA THR A 136 -2.66 -6.06 0.56
C THR A 136 -1.15 -6.24 0.68
N LEU A 137 -0.52 -5.32 1.40
CA LEU A 137 0.90 -5.43 1.71
C LEU A 137 1.08 -6.57 2.73
N PRO A 138 2.05 -7.48 2.53
CA PRO A 138 2.54 -8.33 3.59
C PRO A 138 3.29 -7.42 4.58
N LEU A 139 2.53 -6.73 5.44
CA LEU A 139 3.05 -6.02 6.59
C LEU A 139 3.39 -7.06 7.65
N THR A 140 4.36 -7.92 7.33
CA THR A 140 5.08 -8.68 8.35
C THR A 140 5.62 -7.66 9.33
N LEU A 141 5.31 -7.87 10.60
CA LEU A 141 6.12 -7.29 11.66
C LEU A 141 7.57 -7.59 11.25
N LEU A 142 8.45 -6.60 11.25
CA LEU A 142 9.86 -6.86 11.48
C LEU A 142 9.93 -7.46 12.89
N ALA A 143 9.50 -8.72 13.00
CA ALA A 143 9.55 -9.51 14.20
C ALA A 143 11.03 -9.80 14.37
N GLU A 144 11.60 -9.03 15.30
CA GLU A 144 12.81 -9.31 16.04
C GLU A 144 14.04 -9.52 15.15
N ARG A 145 15.02 -8.61 15.27
CA ARG A 145 16.41 -8.95 14.98
C ARG A 145 16.65 -10.38 15.47
N PRO A 146 17.07 -11.34 14.62
CA PRO A 146 17.62 -12.57 15.17
C PRO A 146 18.71 -12.11 16.14
N ALA A 147 18.60 -12.56 17.39
CA ALA A 147 19.64 -12.37 18.38
C ALA A 147 20.97 -12.64 17.70
N ALA A 148 21.89 -11.67 17.82
CA ALA A 148 23.22 -11.80 17.26
C ALA A 148 23.77 -13.18 17.62
N PHE A 149 24.24 -13.92 16.60
CA PHE A 149 25.06 -15.09 16.87
C PHE A 149 26.34 -14.59 17.53
N ASP A 150 26.59 -15.08 18.75
CA ASP A 150 27.83 -14.93 19.53
C ASP A 150 29.07 -15.34 18.74
#